data_AF-A0AAP0VH28-F1
#
_entry.id   AF-A0AAP0VH28-F1
#
_cell.length_a   1.000
_cell.length_b   1.000
_cell.length_c   1.000
_cell.angle_alpha   90.00
_cell.angle_beta   90.00
_cell.angle_gamma   90.00
#
_symmetry.space_group_name_H-M   'P 1'
#
loop_
_entity.id
_entity.type
_entity.pdbx_description
1 polymer ?
#
loop_
_entity_poly.entity_id
_entity_poly.type
_entity_poly.pdbx_seq_one_letter_code
_entity_poly.pdbx_strand_id
1 'polypeptide(L)'
;MIQVGDKITYHWVGHEECYKGRIYQVEGVYRNCTCGKPEWLTGKPEVSRRSHIHIRAKLIKAPIKYMEGDKGFFFGPLDAETLHDIDEPDKSWVEIVYQKGDELSIFNQSK
;
A
#
# COMPACT_ATOMS: atom_id res chain seq x y z
N MET A 1 -1.11 -3.33 12.36
CA MET A 1 -0.49 -4.07 11.24
C MET A 1 -1.51 -4.15 10.12
N ILE A 2 -1.16 -3.75 8.90
CA ILE A 2 -2.08 -3.75 7.74
C ILE A 2 -2.57 -5.17 7.39
N GLN A 3 -3.83 -5.30 7.00
CA GLN A 3 -4.52 -6.56 6.72
C GLN A 3 -5.34 -6.50 5.43
N VAL A 4 -5.74 -7.67 4.92
CA VAL A 4 -6.69 -7.77 3.81
C VAL A 4 -8.03 -7.19 4.25
N GLY A 5 -8.64 -6.37 3.40
CA GLY A 5 -9.88 -5.66 3.68
C GLY A 5 -9.68 -4.23 4.18
N ASP A 6 -8.50 -3.91 4.74
CA ASP A 6 -8.16 -2.54 5.15
C ASP A 6 -8.32 -1.58 3.98
N LYS A 7 -8.77 -0.37 4.28
CA LYS A 7 -8.84 0.72 3.31
C LYS A 7 -7.63 1.63 3.50
N ILE A 8 -7.05 2.06 2.40
CA ILE A 8 -5.85 2.87 2.40
C ILE A 8 -5.91 4.04 1.43
N THR A 9 -5.18 5.09 1.75
CA THR A 9 -4.73 6.10 0.80
C THR A 9 -3.21 6.00 0.63
N TYR A 10 -2.71 6.47 -0.50
CA TYR A 10 -1.28 6.52 -0.78
C TYR A 10 -0.84 7.97 -0.87
N HIS A 11 0.28 8.27 -0.22
CA HIS A 11 0.90 9.58 -0.21
C HIS A 11 2.21 9.51 -0.97
N TRP A 12 2.42 10.45 -1.89
CA TRP A 12 3.68 10.61 -2.60
C TRP A 12 3.97 12.09 -2.78
N VAL A 13 4.99 12.58 -2.08
CA VAL A 13 5.41 13.97 -2.07
C VAL A 13 5.82 14.40 -3.49
N GLY A 14 5.23 15.49 -3.97
CA GLY A 14 5.40 16.01 -5.34
C GLY A 14 4.49 15.36 -6.39
N HIS A 15 3.70 14.35 -6.00
CA HIS A 15 2.76 13.63 -6.87
C HIS A 15 1.37 13.48 -6.24
N GLU A 16 1.00 14.38 -5.32
CA GLU A 16 -0.20 14.28 -4.49
C GLU A 16 -1.49 14.24 -5.33
N GLU A 17 -1.54 15.04 -6.40
CA GLU A 17 -2.70 15.11 -7.30
C GLU A 17 -3.01 13.78 -8.01
N CYS A 18 -2.02 12.86 -8.13
CA CYS A 18 -2.25 11.53 -8.69
C CYS A 18 -3.09 10.63 -7.77
N TYR A 19 -3.07 10.88 -6.46
CA TYR A 19 -3.70 10.01 -5.45
C TYR A 19 -4.84 10.69 -4.69
N LYS A 20 -4.98 12.00 -4.84
CA LYS A 20 -6.03 12.81 -4.21
C LYS A 20 -7.43 12.22 -4.45
N GLY A 21 -8.14 12.00 -3.36
CA GLY A 21 -9.51 11.47 -3.38
C GLY A 21 -9.62 9.99 -3.75
N ARG A 22 -8.50 9.27 -3.91
CA ARG A 22 -8.50 7.83 -4.16
C ARG A 22 -8.46 7.05 -2.86
N ILE A 23 -9.23 5.96 -2.80
CA ILE A 23 -9.19 5.01 -1.68
C ILE A 23 -9.10 3.61 -2.26
N TYR A 24 -8.15 2.85 -1.75
CA TYR A 24 -7.91 1.48 -2.16
C TYR A 24 -8.34 0.53 -1.05
N GLN A 25 -8.81 -0.66 -1.40
CA GLN A 25 -9.04 -1.75 -0.46
C GLN A 25 -7.96 -2.81 -0.68
N VAL A 26 -7.27 -3.18 0.40
CA VAL A 26 -6.23 -4.21 0.38
C VAL A 26 -6.84 -5.56 0.00
N GLU A 27 -6.31 -6.17 -1.06
CA GLU A 27 -6.65 -7.52 -1.51
C GLU A 27 -5.60 -8.55 -1.08
N GLY A 28 -4.36 -8.13 -0.80
CA GLY A 28 -3.29 -9.02 -0.37
C GLY A 28 -2.10 -8.28 0.24
N VAL A 29 -1.44 -8.89 1.22
CA VAL A 29 -0.22 -8.37 1.85
C VAL A 29 0.87 -9.43 1.76
N TYR A 30 1.90 -9.15 0.97
CA TYR A 30 3.08 -10.00 0.83
C TYR A 30 4.10 -9.57 1.87
N ARG A 31 4.35 -10.43 2.86
CA ARG A 31 5.25 -10.16 3.98
C ARG A 31 6.61 -10.80 3.77
N ASN A 32 7.61 -10.31 4.50
CA ASN A 32 8.98 -10.84 4.49
C ASN A 32 9.60 -10.85 3.09
N CYS A 33 9.19 -9.90 2.24
CA CYS A 33 9.78 -9.75 0.93
C CYS A 33 11.19 -9.16 1.10
N THR A 34 12.13 -9.67 0.31
CA THR A 34 13.50 -9.16 0.25
C THR A 34 13.89 -8.80 -1.18
N CYS A 35 12.90 -8.61 -2.08
CA CYS A 35 13.16 -8.31 -3.48
C CYS A 35 14.06 -7.08 -3.64
N GLY A 36 14.98 -7.15 -4.60
CA GLY A 36 15.78 -6.01 -5.00
C GLY A 36 14.98 -5.01 -5.81
N LYS A 37 15.59 -3.86 -6.10
CA LYS A 37 15.06 -3.00 -7.16
C LYS A 37 15.28 -3.70 -8.51
N PRO A 38 14.26 -3.79 -9.38
CA PRO A 38 14.41 -4.49 -10.63
C PRO A 38 15.53 -3.93 -11.51
N GLU A 39 16.20 -4.80 -12.26
CA GLU A 39 17.29 -4.40 -13.15
C GLU A 39 16.81 -3.42 -14.22
N TRP A 40 15.60 -3.61 -14.76
CA TRP A 40 15.02 -2.69 -15.74
C TRP A 40 14.78 -1.27 -15.20
N LEU A 41 14.67 -1.10 -13.88
CA LEU A 41 14.48 0.20 -13.23
C LEU A 41 15.81 0.89 -12.92
N THR A 42 16.84 0.12 -12.56
CA THR A 42 18.11 0.66 -12.02
C THR A 42 19.30 0.49 -12.95
N GLY A 43 19.20 -0.34 -13.99
CA GLY A 43 20.30 -0.76 -14.85
C GLY A 43 21.36 -1.59 -14.13
N LYS A 44 21.06 -2.11 -12.93
CA LYS A 44 21.99 -2.88 -12.08
C LYS A 44 21.35 -4.21 -11.68
N PRO A 45 22.15 -5.26 -11.43
CA PRO A 45 21.64 -6.52 -10.91
C PRO A 45 20.80 -6.31 -9.65
N GLU A 46 19.71 -7.06 -9.54
CA GLU A 46 18.86 -7.01 -8.35
C GLU A 46 19.64 -7.49 -7.12
N VAL A 47 19.74 -6.63 -6.11
CA VAL A 47 20.35 -6.98 -4.82
C VAL A 47 19.25 -7.05 -3.77
N SER A 48 19.24 -8.14 -3.00
CA SER A 48 18.30 -8.36 -1.91
C SER A 48 18.28 -7.18 -0.93
N ARG A 49 17.10 -6.73 -0.53
CA ARG A 49 16.90 -5.62 0.42
C ARG A 49 16.49 -6.13 1.80
N ARG A 50 16.47 -5.22 2.78
CA ARG A 50 15.89 -5.50 4.10
C ARG A 50 14.44 -5.99 3.96
N SER A 51 14.00 -6.82 4.90
CA SER A 51 12.64 -7.36 4.93
C SER A 51 11.60 -6.23 4.88
N HIS A 52 10.63 -6.36 3.98
CA HIS A 52 9.58 -5.37 3.76
C HIS A 52 8.27 -6.05 3.31
N ILE A 53 7.24 -5.22 3.11
CA ILE A 53 5.95 -5.67 2.60
C ILE A 53 5.63 -5.08 1.23
N HIS A 54 4.81 -5.81 0.47
CA HIS A 54 4.07 -5.28 -0.66
C HIS A 54 2.58 -5.45 -0.42
N ILE A 55 1.80 -4.48 -0.87
CA ILE A 55 0.35 -4.47 -0.76
C ILE A 55 -0.22 -4.54 -2.17
N ARG A 56 -1.07 -5.54 -2.43
CA ARG A 56 -1.95 -5.53 -3.59
C ARG A 56 -3.30 -4.99 -3.17
N ALA A 57 -3.86 -4.08 -3.96
CA ALA A 57 -5.15 -3.48 -3.69
C ALA A 57 -5.99 -3.27 -4.96
N LYS A 58 -7.28 -3.04 -4.72
CA LYS A 58 -8.23 -2.54 -5.73
C LYS A 58 -8.64 -1.11 -5.39
N LEU A 59 -8.89 -0.30 -6.39
CA LEU A 59 -9.37 1.07 -6.23
C LEU A 59 -10.89 1.04 -5.98
N ILE A 60 -11.34 1.48 -4.80
CA ILE A 60 -12.76 1.45 -4.41
C ILE A 60 -13.43 2.82 -4.43
N LYS A 61 -12.64 3.89 -4.47
CA LYS A 61 -13.11 5.26 -4.60
C LYS A 61 -12.12 6.05 -5.42
N ALA A 62 -12.60 6.83 -6.37
CA ALA A 62 -11.77 7.74 -7.16
C ALA A 62 -12.56 9.01 -7.53
N PRO A 63 -11.88 10.15 -7.80
CA PRO A 63 -12.53 11.32 -8.37
C PRO A 63 -13.19 11.03 -9.73
N ILE A 64 -12.59 10.12 -10.50
CA ILE A 64 -13.06 9.69 -11.81
C ILE A 64 -13.74 8.33 -11.67
N LYS A 65 -15.06 8.30 -11.80
CA LYS A 65 -15.90 7.14 -11.43
C LYS A 65 -15.63 5.86 -12.21
N TYR A 66 -15.23 5.93 -13.48
CA TYR A 66 -14.96 4.72 -14.25
C TYR A 66 -13.74 3.93 -13.77
N MET A 67 -12.86 4.54 -12.97
CA MET A 67 -11.68 3.87 -12.40
C MET A 67 -12.03 3.05 -11.14
N GLU A 68 -13.21 3.27 -10.55
CA GLU A 68 -13.64 2.51 -9.39
C GLU A 68 -13.88 1.04 -9.79
N GLY A 69 -13.24 0.12 -9.08
CA GLY A 69 -13.23 -1.31 -9.40
C GLY A 69 -11.94 -1.80 -10.06
N ASP A 70 -11.07 -0.89 -10.53
CA ASP A 70 -9.76 -1.25 -11.08
C ASP A 70 -8.92 -2.03 -10.06
N LYS A 71 -8.24 -3.07 -10.53
CA LYS A 71 -7.44 -3.99 -9.70
C LYS A 71 -5.98 -3.97 -10.13
N GLY A 72 -5.14 -4.57 -9.29
CA GLY A 72 -3.72 -4.75 -9.62
C GLY A 72 -2.85 -3.55 -9.24
N PHE A 73 -3.34 -2.67 -8.37
CA PHE A 73 -2.49 -1.67 -7.75
C PHE A 73 -1.55 -2.36 -6.77
N PHE A 74 -0.25 -2.09 -6.91
CA PHE A 74 0.79 -2.58 -6.02
C PHE A 74 1.45 -1.41 -5.33
N PHE A 75 1.56 -1.48 -4.01
CA PHE A 75 2.26 -0.52 -3.18
C PHE A 75 3.43 -1.19 -2.47
N GLY A 76 4.55 -0.49 -2.42
CA GLY A 76 5.77 -0.92 -1.78
C GLY A 76 6.97 -0.79 -2.68
N PRO A 77 8.16 -1.01 -2.11
CA PRO A 77 8.42 -1.67 -0.82
C PRO A 77 8.10 -0.82 0.42
N LEU A 78 7.35 -1.35 1.41
CA LEU A 78 7.04 -0.61 2.65
C LEU A 78 7.59 -1.30 3.89
N ASP A 79 7.95 -0.50 4.89
CA ASP A 79 8.20 -0.99 6.24
C ASP A 79 6.88 -1.51 6.86
N ALA A 80 6.93 -2.69 7.48
CA ALA A 80 5.73 -3.36 7.97
C ALA A 80 5.05 -2.65 9.16
N GLU A 81 5.82 -1.85 9.90
CA GLU A 81 5.38 -1.15 11.09
C GLU A 81 4.93 0.26 10.76
N THR A 82 5.75 0.99 9.99
CA THR A 82 5.48 2.40 9.69
C THR A 82 4.63 2.61 8.45
N LEU A 83 4.57 1.63 7.54
CA LEU A 83 3.95 1.74 6.20
C LEU A 83 4.58 2.82 5.30
N HIS A 84 5.77 3.29 5.64
CA HIS A 84 6.55 4.19 4.80
C HIS A 84 7.46 3.40 3.87
N ASP A 85 7.82 4.00 2.74
CA ASP A 85 8.80 3.41 1.83
C ASP A 85 10.12 3.11 2.56
N ILE A 86 10.70 1.94 2.30
CA ILE A 86 11.88 1.49 3.03
C ILE A 86 13.16 2.25 2.66
N ASP A 87 13.20 2.83 1.46
CA ASP A 87 14.34 3.54 0.89
C ASP A 87 14.15 5.07 1.03
N GLU A 88 12.91 5.55 0.88
CA GLU A 88 12.56 6.98 0.89
C GLU A 88 11.34 7.28 1.78
N PRO A 89 11.43 7.10 3.11
CA PRO A 89 10.28 7.16 4.00
C PRO A 89 9.57 8.51 3.97
N ASP A 90 10.30 9.62 3.85
CA ASP A 90 9.71 10.96 3.82
C ASP A 90 9.05 11.30 2.47
N LYS A 91 9.22 10.46 1.43
CA LYS A 91 8.67 10.72 0.09
C LYS A 91 7.37 9.99 -0.16
N SER A 92 7.19 8.79 0.39
CA SER A 92 5.95 8.05 0.17
C SER A 92 5.62 7.08 1.28
N TRP A 93 4.33 6.98 1.59
CA TRP A 93 3.80 6.07 2.58
C TRP A 93 2.34 5.71 2.27
N VAL A 94 1.89 4.63 2.89
CA VAL A 94 0.49 4.23 2.92
C VAL A 94 -0.12 4.63 4.26
N GLU A 95 -1.32 5.21 4.23
CA GLU A 95 -2.10 5.51 5.42
C GLU A 95 -3.38 4.68 5.41
N ILE A 96 -3.67 4.01 6.53
CA ILE A 96 -4.94 3.30 6.74
C ILE A 96 -6.03 4.34 7.03
N VAL A 97 -7.12 4.29 6.26
CA VAL A 97 -8.24 5.21 6.40
C VAL A 97 -9.48 4.47 6.88
N TYR A 98 -10.18 5.05 7.85
CA TYR A 98 -11.44 4.51 8.37
C TYR A 98 -12.61 5.33 7.81
N GLN A 99 -13.62 4.64 7.28
CA GLN A 99 -14.85 5.25 6.80
C GLN A 99 -16.02 4.92 7.73
N LYS A 100 -17.05 5.76 7.70
CA LYS A 100 -18.31 5.48 8.38
C LYS A 100 -18.88 4.15 7.89
N GLY A 101 -19.10 3.21 8.81
CA GLY A 101 -19.53 1.84 8.50
C GLY A 101 -18.39 0.82 8.47
N ASP A 102 -17.12 1.24 8.59
CA ASP A 102 -16.04 0.32 8.94
C ASP A 102 -16.19 -0.02 10.42
N GLU A 103 -16.84 -1.15 10.69
CA GLU A 103 -16.92 -1.69 12.04
C GLU A 103 -15.50 -2.04 12.50
N LEU A 104 -15.04 -1.38 13.57
CA LEU A 104 -13.92 -1.89 14.33
C LEU A 104 -14.37 -3.25 14.88
N SER A 105 -13.94 -4.33 14.24
CA SER A 105 -14.16 -5.69 14.75
C SER A 105 -13.30 -5.87 16.00
N ILE A 106 -13.78 -5.36 17.13
CA ILE A 106 -13.13 -5.47 18.45
C ILE A 106 -13.19 -6.91 18.99
N PHE A 107 -13.83 -7.83 18.26
CA PHE A 107 -14.15 -9.19 18.71
C PHE A 107 -13.29 -10.32 18.12
N ASN A 108 -12.23 -10.02 17.36
CA ASN A 108 -11.28 -11.07 16.93
C ASN A 108 -10.05 -11.19 17.83
N GLN A 109 -10.18 -10.90 19.13
CA GLN A 109 -9.32 -11.47 20.16
C GLN A 109 -10.00 -12.75 20.68
N SER A 110 -9.82 -13.86 19.97
CA SER A 110 -10.26 -15.16 20.48
C SER A 110 -9.27 -16.25 20.05
N LYS A 111 -8.44 -16.60 21.04
CA LYS A 111 -7.61 -17.79 21.27
C LYS A 111 -6.32 -17.95 20.48
#